data_AF-A0A6N9TPF4-F1
#
_entry.id   AF-A0A6N9TPF4-F1
#
_cell.length_a   1.000
_cell.length_b   1.000
_cell.length_c   1.000
_cell.angle_alpha   90.00
_cell.angle_beta   90.00
_cell.angle_gamma   90.00
#
_symmetry.space_group_name_H-M   'P 1'
#
loop_
_entity.id
_entity.type
_entity.pdbx_description
1 polymer ?
#
loop_
_entity_poly.entity_id
_entity_poly.type
_entity_poly.pdbx_seq_one_letter_code
_entity_poly.pdbx_strand_id
1 'polypeptide(L)'
;EGVGEALAAAGFPHLDQSLLASAWRLGVPVTVHVAVGTDIIHIHPGADGAAIGRASHLDFRRFATLVAGLEGGVLLHVGSAVLLPEVFLKALTLVRNVGHRVERFTTVNMDFIRHYRPLTNVVQRPTLQGGRGIHLTGHHEIMVPLLAAAVLEALEAGDAA
;
A
#
# COMPACT_ATOMS: atom_id res chain seq x y z
N GLU A 1 -0.45 -8.79 -10.31
CA GLU A 1 -1.14 -9.64 -11.31
C GLU A 1 -0.50 -11.02 -11.42
N GLY A 2 0.73 -11.15 -11.94
CA GLY A 2 1.32 -12.46 -12.27
C GLY A 2 1.25 -13.57 -11.20
N VAL A 3 1.53 -13.30 -9.92
CA VAL A 3 1.43 -14.34 -8.87
C VAL A 3 -0.02 -14.72 -8.57
N GLY A 4 -0.93 -13.74 -8.48
CA GLY A 4 -2.34 -14.00 -8.19
C GLY A 4 -3.02 -14.79 -9.31
N GLU A 5 -2.69 -14.47 -10.57
CA GLU A 5 -3.12 -15.23 -11.74
C GLU A 5 -2.57 -16.66 -11.74
N ALA A 6 -1.27 -16.83 -11.50
CA ALA A 6 -0.65 -18.15 -11.43
C ALA A 6 -1.26 -19.03 -10.33
N LEU A 7 -1.56 -18.45 -9.16
CA LEU A 7 -2.25 -19.14 -8.07
C LEU A 7 -3.65 -19.58 -8.47
N ALA A 8 -4.42 -18.70 -9.13
CA ALA A 8 -5.76 -19.01 -9.60
C ALA A 8 -5.75 -20.12 -10.66
N ALA A 9 -4.80 -20.08 -11.60
CA ALA A 9 -4.66 -21.08 -12.64
C ALA A 9 -4.22 -22.46 -12.11
N ALA A 10 -3.38 -22.48 -11.07
CA ALA A 10 -2.86 -23.73 -10.50
C ALA A 10 -3.89 -24.49 -9.64
N GLY A 11 -4.98 -23.85 -9.19
CA GLY A 11 -6.05 -24.52 -8.45
C GLY A 11 -5.63 -25.09 -7.10
N PHE A 12 -4.70 -24.43 -6.40
CA PHE A 12 -4.24 -24.88 -5.08
C PHE A 12 -5.37 -24.93 -4.05
N PRO A 13 -5.26 -25.77 -3.00
CA PRO A 13 -6.18 -25.68 -1.86
C PRO A 13 -6.00 -24.33 -1.14
N HIS A 14 -7.07 -23.85 -0.51
CA HIS A 14 -7.09 -22.63 0.33
C HIS A 14 -6.79 -21.30 -0.40
N LEU A 15 -7.09 -21.20 -1.70
CA LEU A 15 -6.93 -19.94 -2.45
C LEU A 15 -7.75 -18.77 -1.87
N ASP A 16 -8.85 -19.08 -1.19
CA ASP A 16 -9.69 -18.13 -0.44
C ASP A 16 -8.94 -17.45 0.71
N GLN A 17 -7.87 -18.07 1.24
CA GLN A 17 -7.03 -17.51 2.30
C GLN A 17 -5.84 -16.69 1.74
N SER A 18 -5.60 -16.72 0.43
CA SER A 18 -4.51 -15.99 -0.19
C SER A 18 -4.93 -14.56 -0.57
N LEU A 19 -4.19 -13.57 -0.04
CA LEU A 19 -4.38 -12.16 -0.39
C LEU A 19 -4.14 -11.91 -1.88
N LEU A 20 -3.13 -12.55 -2.47
CA LEU A 20 -2.78 -12.35 -3.88
C LEU A 20 -3.81 -12.97 -4.82
N ALA A 21 -4.32 -14.16 -4.49
CA ALA A 21 -5.37 -14.81 -5.26
C ALA A 21 -6.69 -14.04 -5.14
N SER A 22 -7.03 -13.58 -3.93
CA SER A 22 -8.22 -12.74 -3.69
C SER A 22 -8.15 -11.41 -4.42
N ALA A 23 -7.01 -10.72 -4.38
CA ALA A 23 -6.83 -9.46 -5.09
C ALA A 23 -6.96 -9.64 -6.61
N TRP A 24 -6.38 -10.71 -7.18
CA TRP A 24 -6.56 -11.06 -8.58
C TRP A 24 -8.03 -11.30 -8.93
N ARG A 25 -8.72 -12.13 -8.15
CA ARG A 25 -10.15 -12.44 -8.34
C ARG A 25 -11.04 -11.20 -8.28
N LEU A 26 -10.69 -10.23 -7.43
CA LEU A 26 -11.46 -8.99 -7.24
C LEU A 26 -11.01 -7.85 -8.18
N GLY A 27 -10.02 -8.07 -9.04
CA GLY A 27 -9.46 -7.02 -9.89
C GLY A 27 -8.76 -5.90 -9.12
N VAL A 28 -8.31 -6.17 -7.88
CA VAL A 28 -7.60 -5.21 -7.04
C VAL A 28 -6.10 -5.27 -7.37
N PRO A 29 -5.48 -4.16 -7.78
CA PRO A 29 -4.06 -4.14 -8.11
C PRO A 29 -3.21 -4.32 -6.85
N VAL A 30 -2.16 -5.13 -6.99
CA VAL A 30 -1.14 -5.36 -5.96
C VAL A 30 0.23 -5.07 -6.55
N THR A 31 1.03 -4.29 -5.83
CA THR A 31 2.41 -3.93 -6.19
C THR A 31 3.38 -4.41 -5.11
N VAL A 32 4.57 -4.84 -5.53
CA VAL A 32 5.65 -5.28 -4.64
C VAL A 32 6.87 -4.39 -4.88
N HIS A 33 7.33 -3.73 -3.83
CA HIS A 33 8.47 -2.81 -3.89
C HIS A 33 9.69 -3.44 -3.19
N VAL A 34 10.49 -4.14 -4.00
CA VAL A 34 11.63 -4.92 -3.51
C VAL A 34 12.77 -4.00 -3.06
N ALA A 35 13.33 -4.30 -1.89
CA ALA A 35 14.57 -3.72 -1.42
C ALA A 35 15.68 -4.77 -1.53
N VAL A 36 16.66 -4.51 -2.39
CA VAL A 36 17.75 -5.47 -2.63
C VAL A 36 18.53 -5.71 -1.34
N GLY A 37 18.69 -6.98 -0.98
CA GLY A 37 19.36 -7.41 0.25
C GLY A 37 18.46 -7.55 1.48
N THR A 38 17.16 -7.21 1.41
CA THR A 38 16.22 -7.47 2.53
C THR A 38 15.60 -8.84 2.45
N ASP A 39 15.33 -9.33 1.24
CA ASP A 39 14.69 -10.62 1.03
C ASP A 39 15.73 -11.74 0.87
N ILE A 40 15.45 -12.90 1.46
CA ILE A 40 16.34 -14.07 1.41
C ILE A 40 16.60 -14.57 -0.01
N ILE A 41 15.66 -14.30 -0.94
CA ILE A 41 15.82 -14.74 -2.34
C ILE A 41 17.00 -14.04 -3.03
N HIS A 42 17.44 -12.88 -2.55
CA HIS A 42 18.54 -12.13 -3.15
C HIS A 42 19.91 -12.82 -3.03
N ILE A 43 20.07 -13.78 -2.12
CA ILE A 43 21.30 -14.57 -2.00
C ILE A 43 21.26 -15.88 -2.80
N HIS A 44 20.11 -16.21 -3.42
CA HIS A 44 19.98 -17.42 -4.21
C HIS A 44 20.73 -17.26 -5.55
N PRO A 45 21.48 -18.27 -6.02
CA PRO A 45 22.22 -18.18 -7.29
C PRO A 45 21.35 -17.89 -8.52
N GLY A 46 20.06 -18.25 -8.46
CA GLY A 46 19.08 -17.95 -9.50
C GLY A 46 18.44 -16.56 -9.41
N ALA A 47 18.86 -15.69 -8.50
CA ALA A 47 18.33 -14.34 -8.40
C ALA A 47 18.78 -13.49 -9.60
N ASP A 48 17.80 -13.06 -10.41
CA ASP A 48 18.05 -12.17 -11.54
C ASP A 48 17.77 -10.71 -11.13
N GLY A 49 18.83 -9.94 -10.92
CA GLY A 49 18.76 -8.53 -10.57
C GLY A 49 18.06 -7.65 -11.62
N ALA A 50 18.18 -8.00 -12.91
CA ALA A 50 17.50 -7.27 -13.97
C ALA A 50 15.99 -7.54 -13.94
N ALA A 51 15.58 -8.78 -13.66
CA ALA A 51 14.16 -9.11 -13.46
C ALA A 51 13.58 -8.41 -12.23
N ILE A 52 14.28 -8.45 -11.10
CA ILE A 52 13.88 -7.80 -9.84
C ILE A 52 13.69 -6.29 -10.04
N GLY A 53 14.70 -5.62 -10.61
CA GLY A 53 14.67 -4.18 -10.85
C GLY A 53 13.54 -3.78 -11.80
N ARG A 54 13.38 -4.53 -12.91
CA ARG A 54 12.30 -4.30 -13.88
C ARG A 54 10.91 -4.44 -13.25
N ALA A 55 10.68 -5.52 -12.49
CA ALA A 55 9.40 -5.78 -11.84
C ALA A 55 9.08 -4.70 -10.78
N SER A 56 10.04 -4.40 -9.90
CA SER A 56 9.87 -3.38 -8.85
C SER A 56 9.61 -1.99 -9.44
N HIS A 57 10.29 -1.62 -10.53
CA HIS A 57 10.04 -0.35 -11.21
C HIS A 57 8.70 -0.29 -11.93
N LEU A 58 8.26 -1.39 -12.57
CA LEU A 58 6.92 -1.48 -13.15
C LEU A 58 5.84 -1.29 -12.09
N ASP A 59 6.00 -1.95 -10.94
CA ASP A 59 5.09 -1.84 -9.82
C ASP A 59 5.10 -0.44 -9.20
N PHE A 60 6.26 0.23 -9.14
CA PHE A 60 6.34 1.65 -8.77
C PHE A 60 5.49 2.55 -9.70
N ARG A 61 5.56 2.35 -11.02
CA ARG A 61 4.77 3.12 -11.98
C ARG A 61 3.27 2.86 -11.85
N ARG A 62 2.88 1.60 -11.60
CA ARG A 62 1.48 1.23 -11.31
C ARG A 62 0.98 1.90 -10.04
N PHE A 63 1.77 1.83 -8.97
CA PHE A 63 1.43 2.50 -7.71
C PHE A 63 1.32 4.02 -7.89
N ALA A 64 2.22 4.66 -8.65
CA ALA A 64 2.11 6.08 -8.97
C ALA A 64 0.80 6.40 -9.73
N THR A 65 0.32 5.51 -10.59
CA THR A 65 -0.98 5.68 -11.28
C THR A 65 -2.14 5.65 -10.28
N LEU A 66 -2.09 4.80 -9.26
CA LEU A 66 -3.08 4.79 -8.16
C LEU A 66 -3.01 6.08 -7.34
N VAL A 67 -1.80 6.55 -7.03
CA VAL A 67 -1.58 7.82 -6.31
C VAL A 67 -2.09 9.02 -7.10
N ALA A 68 -2.09 8.98 -8.44
CA ALA A 68 -2.66 10.01 -9.29
C ALA A 68 -4.18 10.20 -9.10
N GLY A 69 -4.89 9.17 -8.64
CA GLY A 69 -6.31 9.21 -8.29
C GLY A 69 -6.59 9.48 -6.80
N LEU A 70 -5.58 9.81 -5.99
CA LEU A 70 -5.70 9.89 -4.52
C LEU A 70 -6.43 11.15 -4.01
N GLU A 71 -6.68 12.15 -4.85
CA GLU A 71 -7.41 13.36 -4.43
C GLU A 71 -8.81 13.00 -3.89
N GLY A 72 -9.13 13.48 -2.68
CA GLY A 72 -10.34 13.10 -1.95
C GLY A 72 -10.31 11.69 -1.34
N GLY A 73 -9.26 10.92 -1.58
CA GLY A 73 -9.12 9.54 -1.14
C GLY A 73 -8.39 9.37 0.19
N VAL A 74 -8.10 8.10 0.50
CA VAL A 74 -7.43 7.68 1.74
C VAL A 74 -6.23 6.79 1.41
N LEU A 75 -5.08 7.10 2.02
CA LEU A 75 -3.92 6.21 2.07
C LEU A 75 -3.83 5.61 3.48
N LEU A 76 -3.94 4.29 3.56
CA LEU A 76 -3.69 3.53 4.79
C LEU A 76 -2.27 2.93 4.73
N HIS A 77 -1.41 3.39 5.63
CA HIS A 77 -0.05 2.90 5.78
C HIS A 77 0.06 2.03 7.03
N VAL A 78 0.42 0.75 6.84
CA VAL A 78 0.47 -0.25 7.91
C VAL A 78 1.83 -0.95 7.90
N GLY A 79 2.56 -0.87 9.01
CA GLY A 79 3.69 -1.77 9.29
C GLY A 79 4.95 -1.64 8.43
N SER A 80 5.21 -0.48 7.82
CA SER A 80 6.50 -0.21 7.16
C SER A 80 7.16 1.06 7.67
N ALA A 81 8.29 0.92 8.36
CA ALA A 81 9.01 2.07 8.91
C ALA A 81 9.82 2.84 7.85
N VAL A 82 10.20 2.19 6.73
CA VAL A 82 11.18 2.74 5.77
C VAL A 82 10.76 2.62 4.31
N LEU A 83 10.44 1.44 3.79
CA LEU A 83 10.26 1.26 2.34
C LEU A 83 9.02 1.97 1.80
N LEU A 84 7.83 1.64 2.32
CA LEU A 84 6.58 2.20 1.80
C LEU A 84 6.45 3.73 2.02
N PRO A 85 6.92 4.33 3.14
CA PRO A 85 6.92 5.80 3.28
C PRO A 85 7.76 6.48 2.20
N GLU A 86 8.91 5.91 1.85
CA GLU A 86 9.76 6.46 0.79
C GLU A 86 9.11 6.27 -0.57
N VAL A 87 8.63 5.06 -0.89
CA VAL A 87 7.92 4.77 -2.15
C VAL A 87 6.74 5.73 -2.36
N PHE A 88 5.90 5.91 -1.35
CA PHE A 88 4.77 6.85 -1.39
C PHE A 88 5.21 8.28 -1.65
N LEU A 89 6.21 8.77 -0.91
CA LEU A 89 6.69 10.14 -1.09
C LEU A 89 7.19 10.38 -2.53
N LYS A 90 7.87 9.40 -3.15
CA LYS A 90 8.38 9.51 -4.53
C LYS A 90 7.24 9.43 -5.54
N ALA A 91 6.28 8.53 -5.34
CA ALA A 91 5.10 8.43 -6.18
C ALA A 91 4.27 9.73 -6.16
N LEU A 92 4.00 10.29 -4.97
CA LEU A 92 3.28 11.55 -4.82
C LEU A 92 4.03 12.72 -5.48
N THR A 93 5.36 12.78 -5.28
CA THR A 93 6.20 13.81 -5.91
C THR A 93 6.15 13.71 -7.43
N LEU A 94 6.30 12.50 -7.97
CA LEU A 94 6.22 12.24 -9.41
C LEU A 94 4.85 12.71 -9.97
N VAL A 95 3.77 12.24 -9.37
CA VAL A 95 2.39 12.52 -9.77
C VAL A 95 2.08 14.01 -9.80
N ARG A 96 2.51 14.76 -8.77
CA ARG A 96 2.35 16.22 -8.73
C ARG A 96 3.18 16.91 -9.83
N ASN A 97 4.42 16.47 -10.04
CA ASN A 97 5.30 17.05 -11.06
C ASN A 97 4.81 16.82 -12.50
N VAL A 98 4.07 15.73 -12.75
CA VAL A 98 3.46 15.49 -14.07
C VAL A 98 2.06 16.11 -14.23
N GLY A 99 1.59 16.90 -13.25
CA GLY A 99 0.42 17.77 -13.38
C GLY A 99 -0.87 17.27 -12.74
N HIS A 100 -0.87 16.14 -12.02
CA HIS A 100 -2.06 15.71 -11.29
C HIS A 100 -2.23 16.51 -9.99
N ARG A 101 -3.45 17.00 -9.73
CA ARG A 101 -3.76 17.67 -8.47
C ARG A 101 -4.08 16.64 -7.39
N VAL A 102 -3.12 16.40 -6.51
CA VAL A 102 -3.23 15.49 -5.36
C VAL A 102 -2.79 16.25 -4.11
N GLU A 103 -3.71 16.96 -3.48
CA GLU A 103 -3.45 17.92 -2.39
C GLU A 103 -4.28 17.61 -1.14
N ARG A 104 -5.54 17.21 -1.34
CA ARG A 104 -6.51 16.97 -0.26
C ARG A 104 -6.87 15.50 -0.18
N PHE A 105 -6.16 14.77 0.66
CA PHE A 105 -6.40 13.36 0.94
C PHE A 105 -6.13 13.07 2.41
N THR A 106 -6.66 11.96 2.90
CA THR A 106 -6.40 11.50 4.27
C THR A 106 -5.28 10.46 4.25
N THR A 107 -4.28 10.63 5.10
CA THR A 107 -3.26 9.61 5.34
C THR A 107 -3.40 9.07 6.76
N VAL A 108 -3.38 7.75 6.91
CA VAL A 108 -3.41 7.10 8.21
C VAL A 108 -2.16 6.24 8.34
N ASN A 109 -1.34 6.50 9.35
CA ASN A 109 -0.25 5.62 9.74
C ASN A 109 -0.66 4.77 10.95
N MET A 110 -0.63 3.45 10.82
CA MET A 110 -0.85 2.51 11.92
C MET A 110 0.42 1.71 12.22
N ASP A 111 0.94 1.87 13.44
CA ASP A 111 2.15 1.18 13.89
C ASP A 111 2.16 0.97 15.41
N PHE A 112 2.87 -0.05 15.88
CA PHE A 112 3.09 -0.30 17.31
C PHE A 112 3.98 0.79 17.92
N ILE A 113 4.88 1.36 17.11
CA ILE A 113 5.89 2.34 17.53
C ILE A 113 5.81 3.59 16.66
N ARG A 114 5.94 4.75 17.31
CA ARG A 114 6.04 6.04 16.60
C ARG A 114 7.40 6.19 15.93
N HIS A 115 7.47 5.87 14.65
CA HIS A 115 8.65 6.12 13.83
C HIS A 115 8.63 7.54 13.23
N TYR A 116 9.78 8.21 13.25
CA TYR A 116 9.94 9.55 12.67
C TYR A 116 9.59 9.59 11.17
N ARG A 117 10.10 8.62 10.39
CA ARG A 117 9.98 8.64 8.94
C ARG A 117 8.53 8.49 8.45
N PRO A 118 7.71 7.53 8.92
CA PRO A 118 6.30 7.51 8.58
C PRO A 118 5.54 8.74 9.07
N LEU A 119 5.85 9.26 10.28
CA LEU A 119 5.24 10.49 10.77
C LEU A 119 5.50 11.67 9.82
N THR A 120 6.73 11.83 9.35
CA THR A 120 7.08 12.94 8.46
C THR A 120 6.65 12.71 7.00
N ASN A 121 6.92 11.53 6.45
CA ASN A 121 6.79 11.25 5.01
C ASN A 121 5.42 10.66 4.60
N VAL A 122 4.61 10.22 5.56
CA VAL A 122 3.23 9.79 5.32
C VAL A 122 2.24 10.77 5.94
N VAL A 123 2.42 11.10 7.23
CA VAL A 123 1.38 11.82 7.99
C VAL A 123 1.47 13.35 7.86
N GLN A 124 2.67 13.94 7.84
CA GLN A 124 2.83 15.39 7.90
C GLN A 124 3.02 16.03 6.53
N ARG A 125 4.16 15.77 5.86
CA ARG A 125 4.53 16.46 4.60
C ARG A 125 3.49 16.28 3.48
N PRO A 126 2.95 15.06 3.24
CA PRO A 126 2.01 14.85 2.14
C PRO A 126 0.74 15.69 2.25
N THR A 127 0.27 15.95 3.47
CA THR A 127 -1.03 16.58 3.76
C THR A 127 -0.95 18.08 4.01
N LEU A 128 0.24 18.70 3.97
CA LEU A 128 0.42 20.14 4.22
C LEU A 128 -0.40 21.05 3.29
N GLN A 129 -0.76 20.56 2.10
CA GLN A 129 -1.53 21.32 1.09
C GLN A 129 -3.05 21.20 1.25
N GLY A 130 -3.53 20.69 2.40
CA GLY A 130 -4.96 20.65 2.74
C GLY A 130 -5.54 19.27 3.02
N GLY A 131 -4.70 18.24 3.14
CA GLY A 131 -5.09 16.91 3.56
C GLY A 131 -5.17 16.75 5.08
N ARG A 132 -5.50 15.53 5.53
CA ARG A 132 -5.53 15.18 6.96
C ARG A 132 -4.57 14.03 7.26
N GLY A 133 -3.61 14.29 8.14
CA GLY A 133 -2.71 13.26 8.69
C GLY A 133 -3.24 12.67 9.98
N ILE A 134 -3.32 11.34 10.08
CA ILE A 134 -3.68 10.61 11.29
C ILE A 134 -2.58 9.61 11.60
N HIS A 135 -2.18 9.54 12.87
CA HIS A 135 -1.28 8.51 13.37
C HIS A 135 -1.97 7.75 14.50
N LEU A 136 -2.10 6.44 14.36
CA LEU A 136 -2.65 5.55 15.38
C LEU A 136 -1.54 4.63 15.86
N THR A 137 -1.35 4.61 17.18
CA THR A 137 -0.35 3.76 17.83
C THR A 137 -1.05 2.59 18.50
N GLY A 138 -0.70 1.36 18.12
CA GLY A 138 -1.34 0.16 18.66
C GLY A 138 -0.96 -1.10 17.89
N HIS A 139 -1.39 -2.24 18.42
CA HIS A 139 -1.03 -3.53 17.86
C HIS A 139 -1.81 -3.84 16.57
N HIS A 140 -1.14 -4.22 15.47
CA HIS A 140 -1.82 -4.44 14.17
C HIS A 140 -2.90 -5.51 14.23
N GLU A 141 -2.66 -6.57 15.00
CA GLU A 141 -3.61 -7.65 15.23
C GLU A 141 -4.90 -7.19 15.93
N ILE A 142 -4.88 -6.02 16.56
CA ILE A 142 -6.07 -5.38 17.16
C ILE A 142 -6.59 -4.27 16.22
N MET A 143 -5.70 -3.39 15.78
CA MET A 143 -6.05 -2.17 15.03
C MET A 143 -6.66 -2.48 13.66
N VAL A 144 -6.11 -3.45 12.92
CA VAL A 144 -6.58 -3.76 11.56
C VAL A 144 -7.97 -4.41 11.60
N PRO A 145 -8.24 -5.44 12.44
CA PRO A 145 -9.60 -5.98 12.57
C PRO A 145 -10.62 -4.96 13.08
N LEU A 146 -10.25 -4.11 14.04
CA LEU A 146 -11.16 -3.08 14.55
C LEU A 146 -11.51 -2.04 13.49
N LEU A 147 -10.53 -1.60 12.69
CA LEU A 147 -10.79 -0.68 11.58
C LEU A 147 -11.69 -1.34 10.53
N ALA A 148 -11.44 -2.60 10.19
CA ALA A 148 -12.28 -3.35 9.26
C ALA A 148 -13.72 -3.46 9.76
N ALA A 149 -13.92 -3.85 11.03
CA ALA A 149 -15.23 -3.97 11.65
C ALA A 149 -15.97 -2.61 11.68
N ALA A 150 -15.29 -1.53 12.07
CA ALA A 150 -15.88 -0.19 12.11
C ALA A 150 -16.29 0.31 10.72
N VAL A 151 -15.51 -0.01 9.67
CA VAL A 151 -15.87 0.32 8.28
C VAL A 151 -17.10 -0.47 7.84
N LEU A 152 -17.17 -1.78 8.13
CA LEU A 152 -18.33 -2.61 7.79
C LEU A 152 -19.61 -2.09 8.47
N GLU A 153 -19.55 -1.81 9.78
CA GLU A 153 -20.68 -1.28 10.53
C GLU A 153 -21.14 0.09 10.00
N ALA A 154 -20.21 0.97 9.65
CA ALA A 154 -20.54 2.28 9.07
C ALA A 154 -21.19 2.17 7.69
N LEU A 155 -20.79 1.20 6.87
CA LEU A 155 -21.40 0.94 5.56
C LEU A 155 -22.82 0.39 5.72
N GLU A 156 -23.03 -0.57 6.63
CA GLU A 156 -24.37 -1.10 6.94
C GLU A 156 -25.33 -0.02 7.46
N ALA A 157 -24.84 0.88 8.32
CA ALA A 157 -25.64 2.00 8.81
C ALA A 157 -25.93 3.06 7.72
N GLY A 158 -25.02 3.23 6.76
CA GLY A 158 -25.18 4.15 5.64
C GLY A 158 -26.15 3.65 4.56
N ASP A 159 -26.19 2.34 4.31
CA ASP A 159 -27.13 1.72 3.37
C ASP A 159 -28.57 1.64 3.93
N ALA A 160 -28.75 1.85 5.23
CA ALA A 160 -30.04 1.90 5.91
C ALA A 160 -30.68 3.31 5.98
N ALA A 161 -30.00 4.35 5.48
CA ALA A 161 -30.42 5.76 5.52
C ALA A 161 -30.78 6.31 4.13
#